data_AF-A0A6C0DZL8-F1
#
_entry.id   AF-A0A6C0DZL8-F1
#
_cell.length_a   1.000
_cell.length_b   1.000
_cell.length_c   1.000
_cell.angle_alpha   90.00
_cell.angle_beta   90.00
_cell.angle_gamma   90.00
#
_symmetry.space_group_name_H-M   'P 1'
#
loop_
_entity.id
_entity.type
_entity.pdbx_description
1 polymer ?
#
loop_
_entity_poly.entity_id
_entity_poly.type
_entity_poly.pdbx_seq_one_letter_code
_entity_poly.pdbx_strand_id
1 'polypeptide(L)' 'MLPYNYKLPYYKIFYFLFILVLIYAFKPLLFFTPDGSQRQYGMGFDDKGYKKTLYSINHAIVIIVFMLSIT' A
#
# COMPACT_ATOMS: atom_id res chain seq x y z
N MET A 1 -35.63 -14.09 -14.00
CA MET A 1 -34.20 -13.84 -13.72
C MET A 1 -33.61 -13.08 -14.90
N LEU A 2 -33.32 -11.79 -14.76
CA LEU A 2 -32.62 -11.04 -15.80
C LEU A 2 -31.11 -11.39 -15.76
N PRO A 3 -30.43 -11.52 -16.90
CA PRO A 3 -29.03 -11.91 -16.93
C PRO A 3 -28.17 -10.80 -16.31
N TYR A 4 -27.40 -11.15 -15.28
CA TYR A 4 -26.45 -10.26 -14.63
C TYR A 4 -25.36 -9.87 -15.63
N ASN A 5 -25.42 -8.63 -16.14
CA ASN A 5 -24.49 -8.13 -17.13
C ASN A 5 -23.17 -7.78 -16.45
N TYR A 6 -22.21 -8.70 -16.49
CA TYR A 6 -20.92 -8.65 -15.80
C TYR A 6 -19.92 -7.65 -16.39
N LYS A 7 -20.37 -6.58 -17.08
CA LYS A 7 -19.48 -5.55 -17.63
C LYS A 7 -18.54 -5.05 -16.53
N LEU A 8 -17.30 -5.53 -16.56
CA LEU A 8 -16.27 -5.15 -15.61
C LEU A 8 -16.14 -3.64 -15.70
N PRO A 9 -16.42 -2.90 -14.61
CA PRO A 9 -16.35 -1.46 -14.63
C PRO A 9 -14.89 -1.04 -14.87
N TYR A 10 -14.54 -0.74 -16.11
CA TYR A 10 -13.17 -0.38 -16.51
C TYR A 10 -12.60 0.77 -15.66
N TYR A 11 -13.48 1.64 -15.15
CA TYR A 11 -13.13 2.71 -14.22
C TYR A 11 -12.53 2.19 -12.91
N LYS A 12 -12.95 1.02 -12.39
CA LYS A 12 -12.38 0.43 -11.16
C LYS A 12 -10.94 -0.04 -11.39
N ILE A 13 -10.67 -0.60 -12.57
CA ILE A 13 -9.31 -1.04 -12.95
C ILE A 13 -8.38 0.16 -13.08
N PHE A 14 -8.85 1.24 -13.72
CA PHE A 14 -8.09 2.49 -13.80
C PHE A 14 -7.82 3.10 -12.43
N TYR A 15 -8.82 3.10 -11.53
CA TYR A 15 -8.66 3.59 -10.17
C TYR A 15 -7.62 2.78 -9.38
N PHE A 16 -7.66 1.45 -9.51
CA PHE A 16 -6.70 0.55 -8.89
C PHE A 16 -5.27 0.77 -9.40
N LEU A 17 -5.09 0.89 -10.73
CA LEU A 17 -3.79 1.20 -11.34
C LEU A 17 -3.27 2.57 -10.89
N PHE A 18 -4.14 3.58 -10.80
CA PHE A 18 -3.78 4.91 -10.34
C PHE A 18 -3.29 4.89 -8.88
N ILE A 19 -3.98 4.16 -7.99
CA ILE A 19 -3.55 3.97 -6.60
C ILE A 19 -2.19 3.26 -6.54
N LEU A 20 -1.99 2.21 -7.34
CA LEU A 20 -0.70 1.50 -7.42
C LEU A 20 0.44 2.43 -7.86
N VAL A 21 0.20 3.25 -8.88
CA VAL A 21 1.17 4.23 -9.37
C VAL A 21 1.47 5.29 -8.30
N LEU A 22 0.46 5.78 -7.56
CA LEU A 22 0.69 6.70 -6.46
C LEU A 22 1.52 6.06 -5.34
N ILE A 23 1.21 4.83 -4.93
CA ILE A 23 1.99 4.08 -3.93
C ILE A 23 3.45 3.92 -4.38
N TYR A 24 3.67 3.65 -5.67
CA TYR A 24 5.00 3.53 -6.24
C TYR A 24 5.73 4.89 -6.35
N ALA A 25 5.04 5.94 -6.78
CA ALA A 25 5.58 7.27 -7.03
C ALA A 25 5.89 8.07 -5.75
N PHE A 26 5.04 7.98 -4.72
CA PHE A 26 5.37 8.51 -3.39
C PHE A 26 6.51 7.77 -2.71
N LYS A 27 7.03 6.76 -3.39
CA LYS A 27 8.03 5.80 -2.97
C LYS A 27 7.57 5.04 -1.73
N PRO A 28 8.14 3.86 -1.52
CA PRO A 28 8.01 3.15 -0.27
C PRO A 28 8.78 3.85 0.87
N LEU A 29 9.01 5.16 0.84
CA LEU A 29 9.87 5.90 1.78
C LEU A 29 9.40 5.77 3.24
N LEU A 30 8.10 5.57 3.44
CA LEU A 30 7.48 5.27 4.74
C LEU A 30 7.73 3.83 5.22
N PHE A 31 7.84 2.88 4.29
CA PHE A 31 7.84 1.44 4.60
C PHE A 31 9.18 0.75 4.33
N PHE A 32 10.07 1.36 3.54
CA PHE A 32 11.35 0.83 3.11
C PHE A 32 12.43 1.91 3.20
N THR A 33 13.65 1.43 3.39
CA THR A 33 14.88 2.22 3.40
C THR A 33 15.35 2.51 1.96
N PRO A 34 16.24 3.50 1.74
CA PRO A 34 16.77 3.82 0.42
C PRO A 34 17.44 2.64 -0.31
N ASP A 35 18.02 1.72 0.46
CA ASP A 35 18.62 0.44 0.08
C ASP A 35 17.59 -0.68 -0.15
N GLY A 36 16.29 -0.38 -0.11
CA GLY A 36 15.21 -1.28 -0.53
C GLY A 36 14.79 -2.30 0.53
N SER A 37 15.42 -2.31 1.70
CA SER A 37 15.00 -3.14 2.83
C SER A 37 13.79 -2.54 3.54
N GLN A 38 12.96 -3.36 4.17
CA GLN A 38 11.83 -2.84 4.95
C GLN A 38 12.34 -2.06 6.17
N ARG A 39 11.72 -0.92 6.48
CA ARG A 39 12.04 -0.17 7.70
C ARG A 39 11.63 -0.99 8.92
N GLN A 40 12.54 -1.08 9.89
CA GLN A 40 12.25 -1.72 11.16
C GLN A 40 11.14 -0.99 11.92
N TYR A 41 10.31 -1.76 12.61
CA TYR A 41 9.28 -1.22 13.49
C TYR A 41 9.91 -0.62 14.75
N GLY A 42 9.45 0.56 15.15
CA GLY A 42 9.82 1.19 16.42
C GLY A 42 10.15 2.67 16.29
N MET A 43 10.73 3.22 17.36
CA MET A 43 11.22 4.60 17.41
C MET A 43 12.76 4.63 17.40
N GLY A 44 13.35 5.71 16.89
CA GLY A 44 14.79 5.89 16.80
C GLY A 44 15.37 5.47 15.45
N PHE A 45 16.62 5.03 15.45
CA PHE A 45 17.37 4.61 14.27
C PHE A 45 17.68 3.11 14.33
N ASP A 46 17.74 2.46 13.18
CA ASP A 46 18.23 1.08 13.06
C ASP A 46 19.76 1.03 13.03
N ASP A 47 20.31 -0.19 12.97
CA ASP A 47 21.76 -0.44 12.97
C ASP A 47 22.47 0.13 11.72
N LYS A 48 21.71 0.50 10.69
CA LYS A 48 22.19 1.13 9.46
C LYS A 48 22.01 2.66 9.46
N GLY A 49 21.48 3.23 10.54
CA GLY A 49 21.21 4.67 10.67
C GLY A 49 19.93 5.14 9.98
N TYR A 50 19.05 4.24 9.55
CA TYR A 50 17.75 4.63 9.01
C TYR A 50 16.72 4.79 10.12
N LYS A 51 15.89 5.84 10.01
CA LYS A 51 14.81 6.09 10.96
C LYS A 51 13.81 4.93 10.97
N LYS A 52 13.55 4.36 12.14
CA LYS A 52 12.50 3.34 12.34
C LYS A 52 11.12 3.95 12.13
N THR A 53 10.16 3.12 11.75
CA THR A 53 8.77 3.55 11.48
C THR A 53 7.82 2.85 12.42
N LEU A 54 6.77 3.54 12.87
CA LEU A 54 5.66 2.92 13.58
C LEU A 54 4.60 2.34 12.63
N TYR A 55 4.75 2.58 11.32
CA TYR A 55 3.86 2.08 10.30
C TYR A 55 4.65 1.16 9.37
N SER A 56 4.57 -0.14 9.63
CA SER A 56 5.16 -1.14 8.74
C SER A 56 4.25 -1.43 7.55
N ILE A 57 4.80 -2.06 6.51
CA ILE A 57 4.02 -2.42 5.32
C ILE A 57 2.83 -3.34 5.64
N ASN A 58 2.96 -4.19 6.66
CA ASN A 58 1.87 -5.07 7.11
C ASN A 58 0.66 -4.26 7.56
N HIS A 59 0.86 -3.13 8.24
CA HIS A 59 -0.24 -2.24 8.65
C HIS A 59 -0.91 -1.59 7.44
N ALA A 60 -0.14 -1.19 6.43
CA ALA A 60 -0.69 -0.64 5.19
C ALA A 60 -1.54 -1.66 4.43
N ILE A 61 -1.08 -2.92 4.35
CA ILE A 61 -1.83 -4.01 3.72
C ILE A 61 -3.17 -4.23 4.45
N VAL A 62 -3.17 -4.25 5.78
CA VAL A 62 -4.40 -4.41 6.58
C VAL A 62 -5.39 -3.27 6.29
N ILE A 63 -4.92 -2.01 6.23
CA ILE A 63 -5.77 -0.87 5.91
C ILE A 63 -6.36 -0.99 4.50
N ILE A 64 -5.54 -1.36 3.51
CA ILE A 64 -5.99 -1.53 2.12
C ILE A 64 -7.05 -2.64 2.02
N VAL A 65 -6.83 -3.78 2.67
CA VAL A 65 -7.79 -4.88 2.71
C VAL A 65 -9.10 -4.45 3.38
N PHE A 66 -9.00 -3.73 4.50
CA PHE A 66 -10.18 -3.21 5.20
C PHE A 66 -10.99 -2.23 4.33
N MET A 67 -10.32 -1.30 3.64
CA MET A 67 -10.97 -0.36 2.72
C MET A 67 -11.68 -1.08 1.56
N LEU A 68 -11.04 -2.11 0.98
CA LEU A 68 -11.64 -2.93 -0.08
C LEU A 68 -12.82 -3.77 0.43
N SER A 69 -12.78 -4.26 1.67
CA SER A 69 -13.86 -5.08 2.24
C SER A 69 -15.15 -4.31 2.53
N ILE A 70 -15.05 -3.00 2.77
CA ILE A 70 -16.19 -2.12 3.05
C ILE A 70 -16.87 -1.64 1.76
N THR A 71 -16.20 -1.75 0.62
CA THR A 71 -16.65 -1.24 -0.69
C THR A 71 -17.30 -2.33 -1.54
#